data_AF-B8ELH6-F1
#
_entry.id   AF-B8ELH6-F1
#
_cell.length_a   1.000
_cell.length_b   1.000
_cell.length_c   1.000
_cell.angle_alpha   90.00
_cell.angle_beta   90.00
_cell.angle_gamma   90.00
#
_symmetry.space_group_name_H-M   'P 1'
#
loop_
_entity.id
_entity.type
_entity.pdbx_description
1 polymer ?
#
loop_
_entity_poly.entity_id
_entity_poly.type
_entity_poly.pdbx_seq_one_letter_code
_entity_poly.pdbx_strand_id
1 'polypeptide(L)'
;MAALLFLVAASLSHGQTLVKCPVEDRDPALIAQAAQDAPSCAQAYEIMNVCRSNTNGDAKFAQIVVDKCEKIFVPALDEPTFKAYHAARDSCARRFAQRKDAAATSFQSTCEAGVAVVFAHRAELAAMRALRDPRQPRGPIRTPAPEAPPLEPPRGAPFGGLGPRP
;
A
#
# COMPACT_ATOMS: atom_id res chain seq x y z
N MET A 1 15.51 52.81 -32.69
CA MET A 1 14.28 52.42 -31.97
C MET A 1 14.40 50.94 -31.65
N ALA A 2 14.57 50.61 -30.36
CA ALA A 2 14.89 49.27 -29.88
C ALA A 2 13.61 48.43 -29.74
N ALA A 3 13.59 47.24 -30.34
CA ALA A 3 12.52 46.26 -30.18
C ALA A 3 12.87 45.33 -29.00
N LEU A 4 12.18 45.51 -27.87
CA LEU A 4 12.25 44.62 -26.71
C LEU A 4 11.24 43.48 -26.90
N LEU A 5 11.75 42.31 -27.26
CA LEU A 5 11.02 41.04 -27.28
C LEU A 5 10.79 40.58 -25.82
N PHE A 6 9.55 40.69 -25.34
CA PHE A 6 9.13 40.08 -24.08
C PHE A 6 8.97 38.55 -24.27
N LEU A 7 9.97 37.80 -23.82
CA LEU A 7 9.87 36.35 -23.60
C LEU A 7 9.03 36.09 -22.35
N VAL A 8 7.74 35.84 -22.52
CA VAL A 8 6.87 35.37 -21.43
C VAL A 8 7.22 33.90 -21.16
N ALA A 9 7.92 33.65 -20.06
CA ALA A 9 8.23 32.32 -19.58
C ALA A 9 6.93 31.57 -19.24
N ALA A 10 6.59 30.56 -20.04
CA ALA A 10 5.54 29.61 -19.73
C ALA A 10 5.92 28.86 -18.46
N SER A 11 5.29 29.23 -17.34
CA SER A 11 5.43 28.52 -16.08
C SER A 11 4.68 27.20 -16.20
N LEU A 12 5.42 26.09 -16.37
CA LEU A 12 4.87 24.74 -16.21
C LEU A 12 4.47 24.57 -14.75
N SER A 13 3.23 24.97 -14.45
CA SER A 13 2.57 24.62 -13.21
C SER A 13 2.43 23.11 -13.20
N HIS A 14 3.28 22.42 -12.43
CA HIS A 14 3.03 21.04 -12.05
C HIS A 14 1.80 21.07 -11.13
N GLY A 15 0.61 21.09 -11.74
CA GLY A 15 -0.64 20.94 -11.04
C GLY A 15 -0.58 19.61 -10.32
N GLN A 16 -0.34 19.65 -9.01
CA GLN A 16 -0.54 18.48 -8.17
C GLN A 16 -2.03 18.19 -8.24
N THR A 17 -2.40 17.15 -8.97
CA THR A 17 -3.75 16.60 -8.92
C THR A 17 -4.02 16.30 -7.45
N LEU A 18 -4.95 17.04 -6.85
CA LEU A 18 -5.51 16.71 -5.54
C LEU A 18 -6.02 15.27 -5.65
N VAL A 19 -5.24 14.32 -5.13
CA VAL A 19 -5.62 12.91 -5.09
C VAL A 19 -6.81 12.84 -4.15
N LYS A 20 -8.01 12.82 -4.72
CA LYS A 20 -9.24 12.60 -3.97
C LYS A 20 -9.30 11.14 -3.55
N CYS A 21 -9.96 10.87 -2.43
CA CYS A 21 -10.31 9.50 -2.05
C CYS A 21 -11.04 8.85 -3.23
N PRO A 22 -10.53 7.71 -3.77
CA PRO A 22 -11.12 7.05 -4.94
C PRO A 22 -12.42 6.31 -4.62
N VAL A 23 -12.86 6.33 -3.36
CA VAL A 23 -14.06 5.65 -2.86
C VAL A 23 -15.18 6.67 -2.65
N GLU A 24 -16.29 6.44 -3.33
CA GLU A 24 -17.50 7.24 -3.19
C GLU A 24 -18.03 7.19 -1.75
N ASP A 25 -18.51 8.35 -1.26
CA ASP A 25 -18.99 8.55 0.12
C ASP A 25 -18.03 8.14 1.26
N ARG A 26 -16.77 7.79 0.92
CA ARG A 26 -15.77 7.26 1.86
C ARG A 26 -16.30 6.03 2.62
N ASP A 27 -17.00 5.14 1.93
CA ASP A 27 -17.47 3.89 2.52
C ASP A 27 -16.29 3.11 3.14
N PRO A 28 -16.33 2.77 4.45
CA PRO A 28 -15.22 2.13 5.12
C PRO A 28 -14.84 0.75 4.55
N ALA A 29 -15.81 -0.04 4.09
CA ALA A 29 -15.54 -1.35 3.54
C ALA A 29 -14.86 -1.23 2.17
N LEU A 30 -15.32 -0.30 1.33
CA LEU A 30 -14.69 -0.03 0.03
C LEU A 30 -13.31 0.59 0.17
N ILE A 31 -13.05 1.44 1.18
CA ILE A 31 -11.70 1.95 1.48
C ILE A 31 -10.78 0.79 1.89
N ALA A 32 -11.24 -0.08 2.78
CA ALA A 32 -10.46 -1.25 3.20
C ALA A 32 -10.14 -2.15 2.00
N GLN A 33 -11.12 -2.42 1.14
CA GLN A 33 -10.94 -3.22 -0.08
C GLN A 33 -9.95 -2.55 -1.03
N ALA A 34 -10.09 -1.25 -1.31
CA ALA A 34 -9.18 -0.52 -2.18
C ALA A 34 -7.73 -0.52 -1.64
N ALA A 35 -7.54 -0.41 -0.32
CA ALA A 35 -6.21 -0.51 0.29
C ALA A 35 -5.63 -1.94 0.21
N GLN A 36 -6.46 -2.98 0.31
CA GLN A 36 -6.05 -4.38 0.14
C GLN A 36 -5.63 -4.66 -1.31
N ASP A 37 -6.43 -4.21 -2.27
CA ASP A 37 -6.24 -4.44 -3.71
C ASP A 37 -5.19 -3.54 -4.34
N ALA A 38 -4.71 -2.52 -3.61
CA ALA A 38 -3.65 -1.66 -4.08
C ALA A 38 -2.44 -2.49 -4.55
N PRO A 39 -1.79 -2.15 -5.67
CA PRO A 39 -0.71 -2.98 -6.21
C PRO A 39 0.58 -2.90 -5.39
N SER A 40 0.77 -1.86 -4.58
CA SER A 40 1.92 -1.72 -3.69
C SER A 40 1.51 -1.31 -2.28
N CYS A 41 2.43 -1.43 -1.33
CA CYS A 41 2.18 -0.99 0.05
C CYS A 41 2.11 0.54 0.15
N ALA A 42 2.90 1.27 -0.65
CA ALA A 42 2.85 2.72 -0.75
C ALA A 42 1.51 3.21 -1.33
N GLN A 43 0.97 2.54 -2.35
CA GLN A 43 -0.34 2.89 -2.90
C GLN A 43 -1.48 2.61 -1.90
N ALA A 44 -1.38 1.53 -1.11
CA ALA A 44 -2.33 1.29 -0.02
C ALA A 44 -2.30 2.42 1.01
N TYR A 45 -1.10 2.90 1.36
CA TYR A 45 -0.92 4.05 2.26
C TYR A 45 -1.52 5.33 1.68
N GLU A 46 -1.31 5.62 0.39
CA GLU A 46 -1.90 6.79 -0.26
C GLU A 46 -3.43 6.74 -0.19
N ILE A 47 -4.05 5.61 -0.56
CA ILE A 47 -5.51 5.41 -0.47
C ILE A 47 -6.00 5.68 0.96
N MET A 48 -5.37 5.06 1.96
CA MET A 48 -5.69 5.29 3.36
C MET A 48 -5.57 6.77 3.72
N ASN A 49 -4.47 7.42 3.37
CA ASN A 49 -4.16 8.79 3.76
C ASN A 49 -5.13 9.81 3.14
N VAL A 50 -5.53 9.62 1.87
CA VAL A 50 -6.50 10.50 1.21
C VAL A 50 -7.95 10.23 1.63
N CYS A 51 -8.27 8.99 2.02
CA CYS A 51 -9.61 8.60 2.47
C CYS A 51 -9.87 8.78 3.97
N ARG A 52 -8.82 9.05 4.74
CA ARG A 52 -8.87 9.25 6.19
C ARG A 52 -9.95 10.26 6.59
N SER A 53 -10.72 9.91 7.62
CA SER A 53 -11.83 10.74 8.12
C SER A 53 -11.61 11.29 9.53
N ASN A 54 -10.40 11.14 10.08
CA ASN A 54 -10.01 11.54 11.44
C ASN A 54 -10.88 10.88 12.52
N THR A 55 -11.23 9.62 12.30
CA THR A 55 -12.03 8.80 13.21
C THR A 55 -11.23 7.62 13.73
N ASN A 56 -11.72 6.96 14.78
CA ASN A 56 -11.13 5.70 15.27
C ASN A 56 -11.16 4.58 14.21
N GLY A 57 -12.04 4.68 13.20
CA GLY A 57 -12.13 3.71 12.12
C GLY A 57 -10.88 3.66 11.23
N ASP A 58 -10.14 4.77 11.14
CA ASP A 58 -8.95 4.87 10.30
C ASP A 58 -7.82 3.93 10.75
N ALA A 59 -7.83 3.49 12.01
CA ALA A 59 -6.89 2.53 12.56
C ALA A 59 -6.94 1.18 11.81
N LYS A 60 -8.11 0.76 11.33
CA LYS A 60 -8.25 -0.49 10.56
C LYS A 60 -7.56 -0.40 9.20
N PHE A 61 -7.67 0.75 8.53
CA PHE A 61 -7.00 0.98 7.25
C PHE A 61 -5.48 1.04 7.42
N ALA A 62 -5.01 1.70 8.48
CA ALA A 62 -3.59 1.69 8.84
C ALA A 62 -3.04 0.29 9.05
N GLN A 63 -3.79 -0.59 9.74
CA GLN A 63 -3.36 -1.96 9.94
C GLN A 63 -3.23 -2.73 8.61
N ILE A 64 -4.18 -2.56 7.68
CA ILE A 64 -4.08 -3.15 6.33
C ILE A 64 -2.78 -2.73 5.63
N VAL A 65 -2.45 -1.44 5.71
CA VAL A 65 -1.21 -0.90 5.13
C VAL A 65 0.02 -1.50 5.81
N VAL A 66 0.03 -1.54 7.15
CA VAL A 66 1.12 -2.12 7.95
C VAL A 66 1.36 -3.58 7.54
N ASP A 67 0.32 -4.42 7.53
CA ASP A 67 0.43 -5.84 7.19
C ASP A 67 0.96 -6.04 5.76
N LYS A 68 0.57 -5.16 4.84
CA LYS A 68 1.02 -5.20 3.44
C LYS A 68 2.48 -4.76 3.30
N CYS A 69 2.89 -3.72 4.02
CA CYS A 69 4.27 -3.25 4.09
C CYS A 69 5.18 -4.31 4.73
N GLU A 70 4.79 -4.87 5.87
CA GLU A 70 5.60 -5.79 6.66
C GLU A 70 5.97 -7.06 5.88
N LYS A 71 5.08 -7.56 5.00
CA LYS A 71 5.37 -8.68 4.08
C LYS A 71 6.58 -8.44 3.17
N ILE A 72 6.94 -7.19 2.89
CA ILE A 72 8.06 -6.84 2.01
C ILE A 72 9.40 -6.93 2.74
N PHE A 73 9.47 -6.42 3.98
CA PHE A 73 10.74 -6.19 4.65
C PHE A 73 10.97 -7.09 5.87
N VAL A 74 9.94 -7.46 6.63
CA VAL A 74 10.08 -8.25 7.87
C VAL A 74 10.84 -9.56 7.66
N PRO A 75 10.59 -10.35 6.59
CA PRO A 75 11.33 -11.60 6.36
C PRO A 75 12.83 -11.41 6.12
N ALA A 76 13.27 -10.20 5.77
CA ALA A 76 14.66 -9.87 5.46
C ALA A 76 15.35 -9.05 6.56
N LEU A 77 14.66 -8.73 7.67
CA LEU A 77 15.25 -7.95 8.75
C LEU A 77 16.13 -8.81 9.66
N ASP A 78 17.25 -8.25 10.08
CA ASP A 78 17.98 -8.70 11.25
C ASP A 78 17.34 -8.16 12.54
N GLU A 79 17.70 -8.75 13.68
CA GLU A 79 17.15 -8.39 14.99
C GLU A 79 17.34 -6.89 15.33
N PRO A 80 18.51 -6.26 15.08
CA PRO A 80 18.67 -4.82 15.32
C PRO A 80 17.72 -3.96 14.48
N THR A 81 17.53 -4.26 13.19
CA THR A 81 16.64 -3.47 12.32
C THR A 81 15.18 -3.70 12.70
N PHE A 82 14.82 -4.91 13.11
CA PHE A 82 13.48 -5.21 13.62
C PHE A 82 13.17 -4.39 14.88
N LYS A 83 14.12 -4.30 15.84
CA LYS A 83 13.99 -3.42 17.02
C LYS A 83 13.87 -1.94 16.63
N ALA A 84 14.66 -1.49 15.65
CA ALA A 84 14.58 -0.12 15.17
C ALA A 84 13.22 0.21 14.53
N TYR A 85 12.63 -0.73 13.79
CA TYR A 85 11.28 -0.61 13.23
C TYR A 85 10.23 -0.42 14.33
N HIS A 86 10.22 -1.28 15.34
CA HIS A 86 9.27 -1.16 16.46
C HIS A 86 9.47 0.12 17.26
N ALA A 87 10.72 0.50 17.57
CA ALA A 87 11.01 1.75 18.26
C ALA A 87 10.51 2.99 17.49
N ALA A 88 10.58 2.95 16.16
CA ALA A 88 10.04 4.00 15.29
C ALA A 88 8.50 4.03 15.34
N ARG A 89 7.82 2.88 15.34
CA ARG A 89 6.36 2.83 15.54
C ARG A 89 5.95 3.34 16.92
N ASP A 90 6.64 2.93 17.97
CA ASP A 90 6.35 3.39 19.34
C ASP A 90 6.55 4.90 19.49
N SER A 91 7.40 5.51 18.67
CA SER A 91 7.55 6.97 18.65
C SER A 91 6.28 7.68 18.19
N CYS A 92 5.50 7.08 17.29
CA CYS A 92 4.18 7.57 16.91
C CYS A 92 3.23 7.51 18.11
N ALA A 93 3.15 6.38 18.82
CA ALA A 93 2.30 6.25 20.00
C ALA A 93 2.65 7.29 21.09
N ARG A 94 3.95 7.48 21.37
CA ARG A 94 4.41 8.51 22.32
C ARG A 94 4.03 9.93 21.90
N ARG A 95 4.07 10.25 20.60
CA ARG A 95 3.68 11.56 20.08
C ARG A 95 2.23 11.91 20.36
N PHE A 96 1.34 10.93 20.38
CA PHE A 96 -0.10 11.14 20.55
C PHE A 96 -0.63 10.74 21.94
N ALA A 97 0.21 10.25 22.85
CA ALA A 97 -0.19 9.70 24.15
C ALA A 97 -1.02 10.63 25.06
N GLN A 98 -0.85 11.95 24.94
CA GLN A 98 -1.59 12.94 25.74
C GLN A 98 -2.95 13.32 25.13
N ARG A 99 -3.32 12.73 23.98
CA ARG A 99 -4.53 13.05 23.24
C ARG A 99 -5.42 11.82 23.19
N LYS A 100 -6.66 11.96 23.67
CA LYS A 100 -7.65 10.87 23.73
C LYS A 100 -8.81 11.04 22.74
N ASP A 101 -8.67 11.95 21.80
CA ASP A 101 -9.66 12.21 20.77
C ASP A 101 -9.49 11.29 19.56
N ALA A 102 -10.57 11.12 18.78
CA ALA A 102 -10.56 10.21 17.64
C ALA A 102 -9.59 10.62 16.53
N ALA A 103 -9.36 11.94 16.39
CA ALA A 103 -8.40 12.46 15.43
C ALA A 103 -6.97 12.04 15.82
N ALA A 104 -6.61 12.12 17.11
CA ALA A 104 -5.31 11.67 17.59
C ALA A 104 -5.06 10.17 17.34
N THR A 105 -6.07 9.32 17.56
CA THR A 105 -6.01 7.90 17.20
C THR A 105 -5.74 7.71 15.71
N SER A 106 -6.51 8.41 14.87
CA SER A 106 -6.35 8.38 13.41
C SER A 106 -4.95 8.83 12.96
N PHE A 107 -4.43 9.93 13.52
CA PHE A 107 -3.09 10.43 13.22
C PHE A 107 -1.99 9.50 13.71
N GLN A 108 -2.14 8.89 14.89
CA GLN A 108 -1.20 7.89 15.40
C GLN A 108 -1.13 6.70 14.44
N SER A 109 -2.28 6.11 14.10
CA SER A 109 -2.31 4.95 13.20
C SER A 109 -1.75 5.30 11.81
N THR A 110 -2.04 6.49 11.29
CA THR A 110 -1.43 6.98 10.04
C THR A 110 0.09 7.07 10.15
N CYS A 111 0.61 7.59 11.27
CA CYS A 111 2.06 7.68 11.51
C CYS A 111 2.71 6.29 11.51
N GLU A 112 2.12 5.32 12.21
CA GLU A 112 2.63 3.95 12.26
C GLU A 112 2.64 3.27 10.88
N ALA A 113 1.59 3.45 10.08
CA ALA A 113 1.55 2.98 8.70
C ALA A 113 2.63 3.64 7.84
N GLY A 114 2.88 4.94 8.01
CA GLY A 114 3.94 5.67 7.34
C GLY A 114 5.33 5.14 7.68
N VAL A 115 5.58 4.76 8.94
CA VAL A 115 6.82 4.08 9.33
C VAL A 115 7.00 2.78 8.54
N ALA A 116 5.95 1.96 8.42
CA ALA A 116 6.02 0.71 7.65
C ALA A 116 6.33 0.94 6.16
N VAL A 117 5.76 1.99 5.55
CA VAL A 117 6.07 2.38 4.15
C VAL A 117 7.55 2.74 3.98
N VAL A 118 8.12 3.50 4.92
CA VAL A 118 9.54 3.87 4.85
C VAL A 118 10.45 2.65 4.92
N PHE A 119 10.14 1.67 5.78
CA PHE A 119 10.91 0.44 5.88
C PHE A 119 10.75 -0.46 4.65
N ALA A 120 9.54 -0.59 4.12
CA ALA A 120 9.29 -1.30 2.87
C ALA A 120 10.09 -0.70 1.70
N HIS A 121 10.04 0.63 1.55
CA HIS A 121 10.79 1.32 0.49
C HIS A 121 12.30 1.13 0.63
N ARG A 122 12.84 1.20 1.86
CA ARG A 122 14.26 0.92 2.12
C ARG A 122 14.65 -0.51 1.75
N ALA A 123 13.81 -1.49 2.04
CA ALA A 123 14.04 -2.88 1.68
C ALA A 123 14.02 -3.09 0.16
N GLU A 124 13.06 -2.49 -0.55
CA GLU A 124 13.00 -2.52 -2.02
C GLU A 124 14.25 -1.88 -2.64
N LEU A 125 14.69 -0.73 -2.12
CA LEU A 125 15.94 -0.09 -2.56
C LEU A 125 17.16 -0.97 -2.31
N ALA A 126 17.24 -1.63 -1.15
CA ALA A 126 18.32 -2.55 -0.83
C ALA A 126 18.32 -3.76 -1.79
N ALA A 127 17.15 -4.35 -2.06
CA ALA A 127 16.99 -5.44 -3.01
C ALA A 127 17.40 -5.04 -4.43
N MET A 128 16.99 -3.86 -4.91
CA MET A 128 17.40 -3.34 -6.21
C MET A 128 18.91 -3.08 -6.31
N ARG A 129 19.53 -2.59 -5.22
CA ARG A 129 20.98 -2.40 -5.18
C ARG A 129 21.73 -3.74 -5.25
N ALA A 130 21.25 -4.74 -4.52
CA ALA A 130 21.79 -6.09 -4.56
C ALA A 130 21.77 -6.66 -6.00
N LEU A 131 20.63 -6.57 -6.69
CA LEU A 131 20.49 -7.00 -8.08
C LEU A 131 21.43 -6.27 -9.06
N ARG A 132 21.84 -5.04 -8.74
CA ARG A 132 22.76 -4.23 -9.56
C ARG A 132 24.24 -4.44 -9.22
N ASP A 133 24.56 -5.11 -8.11
CA ASP A 133 25.96 -5.32 -7.70
C ASP A 133 26.61 -6.40 -8.59
N PRO A 134 27.62 -6.04 -9.41
CA PRO A 134 28.30 -6.99 -10.30
C PRO A 134 29.09 -8.06 -9.55
N ARG A 135 29.35 -7.87 -8.24
CA ARG A 135 30.07 -8.84 -7.40
C ARG A 135 29.14 -9.87 -6.78
N GLN A 136 27.82 -9.64 -6.80
CA GLN A 136 26.89 -10.58 -6.20
C GLN A 136 26.70 -11.77 -7.15
N PRO A 137 26.87 -13.02 -6.67
CA PRO A 137 26.54 -14.18 -7.49
C PRO A 137 25.07 -14.07 -7.89
N ARG A 138 24.78 -14.08 -9.19
CA ARG A 138 23.40 -14.17 -9.67
C ARG A 138 22.83 -15.47 -9.10
N GLY A 139 21.94 -15.36 -8.12
CA GLY A 139 21.24 -16.52 -7.57
C GLY A 139 20.51 -17.27 -8.69
N PRO A 140 20.17 -18.55 -8.49
CA PRO A 140 19.43 -19.30 -9.48
C PRO A 140 18.16 -18.53 -9.83
N ILE A 141 17.96 -18.30 -11.13
CA ILE A 141 16.73 -17.74 -11.67
C ILE A 141 15.62 -18.66 -11.18
N ARG A 142 14.77 -18.20 -10.25
CA ARG A 142 13.53 -18.90 -9.93
C ARG A 142 12.70 -18.88 -11.21
N THR A 143 12.68 -20.01 -11.92
CA THR A 143 11.74 -20.23 -13.02
C THR A 143 10.34 -20.01 -12.44
N PRO A 144 9.48 -19.19 -13.07
CA PRO A 144 8.11 -19.07 -12.62
C PRO A 144 7.51 -20.47 -12.52
N ALA A 145 6.80 -20.73 -11.42
CA ALA A 145 6.11 -21.99 -11.22
C ALA A 145 5.21 -22.24 -12.45
N PRO A 146 5.15 -23.48 -12.98
CA PRO A 146 4.26 -23.79 -14.09
C PRO A 146 2.84 -23.40 -13.70
N GLU A 147 2.20 -22.65 -14.59
CA GLU A 147 0.82 -22.20 -14.47
C GLU A 147 -0.06 -23.41 -14.13
N ALA A 148 -0.87 -23.29 -13.07
CA ALA A 148 -1.75 -24.37 -12.67
C ALA A 148 -2.64 -24.77 -13.85
N PRO A 149 -2.81 -26.06 -14.14
CA PRO A 149 -3.65 -26.49 -15.25
C PRO A 149 -5.08 -25.95 -15.06
N PRO A 150 -5.77 -25.56 -16.14
CA PRO A 150 -7.14 -25.10 -16.07
C PRO A 150 -8.01 -26.11 -15.31
N LEU A 151 -8.78 -25.63 -14.34
CA LEU A 151 -9.75 -26.45 -13.63
C LEU A 151 -10.73 -27.03 -14.65
N GLU A 152 -10.67 -28.35 -14.88
CA GLU A 152 -11.69 -29.04 -15.66
C GLU A 152 -13.06 -28.87 -14.97
N PRO A 153 -14.11 -28.51 -15.70
CA PRO A 153 -15.46 -28.50 -15.14
C PRO A 153 -15.86 -29.92 -14.72
N PRO A 154 -16.64 -30.07 -13.64
CA PRO A 154 -17.03 -31.39 -13.14
C PRO A 154 -17.80 -32.16 -14.22
N ARG A 155 -17.22 -33.27 -14.68
CA ARG A 155 -17.93 -34.26 -15.50
C ARG A 155 -18.93 -34.97 -14.61
N GLY A 156 -20.21 -34.61 -14.72
CA GLY A 156 -21.27 -35.40 -14.09
C GLY A 156 -22.51 -34.67 -13.61
N ALA A 157 -22.95 -33.57 -14.24
CA ALA A 157 -24.32 -33.11 -14.05
C ALA A 157 -25.26 -33.94 -14.94
N PRO A 158 -26.16 -34.78 -14.39
CA PRO A 158 -27.20 -35.40 -15.19
C PRO A 158 -28.18 -34.32 -15.65
N PHE A 159 -28.33 -34.17 -16.96
CA PHE A 159 -29.48 -33.48 -17.56
C PHE A 159 -30.75 -34.28 -17.22
N GLY A 160 -31.43 -33.90 -16.14
CA GLY A 160 -32.73 -34.40 -15.74
C GLY A 160 -33.84 -33.53 -16.32
N GLY A 161 -34.69 -34.13 -17.15
CA GLY A 161 -35.63 -33.46 -18.04
C GLY A 161 -36.69 -32.59 -17.37
N LEU A 162 -37.01 -31.50 -18.07
CA LEU A 162 -38.29 -30.80 -17.97
C LEU A 162 -39.40 -31.72 -18.50
N GLY A 163 -40.19 -32.30 -17.59
CA GLY A 163 -41.50 -32.86 -17.91
C GLY A 163 -42.61 -31.80 -17.71
N PRO A 164 -43.72 -31.84 -18.47
CA PRO A 164 -44.81 -30.90 -18.30
C PRO A 164 -45.60 -31.24 -17.03
N ARG A 165 -46.00 -30.21 -16.28
CA ARG A 165 -46.88 -30.33 -15.10
C ARG A 165 -48.36 -30.30 -15.55
N PRO A 166 -49.25 -31.10 -14.93
CA PRO A 166 -50.70 -31.03 -15.13
C PRO A 166 -51.32 -29.78 -14.51
#